data_AF-A0A2X1XZW9-F1
#
_entry.id   AF-A0A2X1XZW9-F1
#
_cell.length_a   1.000
_cell.length_b   1.000
_cell.length_c   1.000
_cell.angle_alpha   90.00
_cell.angle_beta   90.00
_cell.angle_gamma   90.00
#
_symmetry.space_group_name_H-M   'P 1'
#
loop_
_entity.id
_entity.type
_entity.pdbx_description
1 polymer ?
#
loop_
_entity_poly.entity_id
_entity_poly.type
_entity_poly.pdbx_seq_one_letter_code
_entity_poly.pdbx_strand_id
1 'polypeptide(L)'
;MNKKNLSISLSLFITAIFFTFCVYFGYVNNKFDYEYFRNRSIYDAKIMTETVSGDTSKLKEIKNIKEVGEVAVENNSAKLSQNVLVVNYTDHGFNKMLEDNMLKEGSFATKDNEITIPKSLAEKENLKIGDKVKVEFGNRLVNGKQIKAVSSVTKDEEFIRKDSKEYVISGLTRNLYNENMKIFYASTVIGKNAKTNSFVRFHNFRKAYSNKDNLEKDLASILNKDKVELEFSEIMKDYYNVDGSLFQQNRQIIVDSLLIFATILIFIFFVKNIFTVWGLRKIREISMYKSIGSTDYQIYKLLLKDGLKTSLLPIVMGHVFGYGGINLLYLGLQRIVEEEEKYKYIEFSPSLSLIVLLICFFIILIAILAPAKKIAKINIIDGVRGNFNDKNIKLKRNKDIWKELKINNLKTTSSQRYISAIGMIIVSIFLIVFSMAKYNRVKNTYTYNTNINILIHSNEAEVPNVLKDIMNTTENDRAFLSTEKYISLSKEQNYSDEFRSLDLDEKIRKYYDNGEDFYLDGIITALDDETFEKIGGKKGEALLLNRVQVNPNAPIDGS
;
A
#
# COMPACT_ATOMS: atom_id res chain seq x y z
N MET A 1 26.50 -32.26 -20.32
CA MET A 1 25.97 -32.41 -18.94
C MET A 1 25.85 -33.91 -18.61
N ASN A 2 26.52 -34.38 -17.56
CA ASN A 2 26.49 -35.80 -17.18
C ASN A 2 25.08 -36.16 -16.66
N LYS A 3 24.33 -37.02 -17.37
CA LYS A 3 22.91 -37.35 -17.06
C LYS A 3 22.68 -37.80 -15.59
N LYS A 4 23.74 -38.26 -14.91
CA LYS A 4 23.72 -38.70 -13.50
C LYS A 4 23.41 -37.60 -12.48
N ASN A 5 23.72 -36.33 -12.78
CA ASN A 5 23.53 -35.20 -11.85
C ASN A 5 22.31 -34.32 -12.19
N LEU A 6 21.56 -34.64 -13.25
CA LEU A 6 20.44 -33.81 -13.73
C LEU A 6 19.37 -33.60 -12.66
N SER A 7 19.01 -34.66 -11.93
CA SER A 7 17.97 -34.58 -10.89
C SER A 7 18.34 -33.64 -9.75
N ILE A 8 19.60 -33.62 -9.33
CA ILE A 8 20.09 -32.75 -8.25
C ILE A 8 20.16 -31.31 -8.76
N SER A 9 20.72 -31.12 -9.95
CA SER A 9 20.76 -29.82 -10.62
C SER A 9 19.36 -29.22 -10.74
N LEU A 10 18.35 -30.01 -11.13
CA LEU A 10 16.98 -29.53 -11.27
C LEU A 10 16.36 -29.17 -9.92
N SER A 11 16.55 -29.99 -8.88
CA SER A 11 16.03 -29.68 -7.55
C SER A 11 16.65 -28.40 -6.95
N LEU A 12 17.97 -28.23 -7.08
CA LEU A 12 18.67 -27.03 -6.60
C LEU A 12 18.27 -25.78 -7.40
N PHE A 13 18.04 -25.93 -8.70
CA PHE A 13 17.51 -24.88 -9.56
C PHE A 13 16.11 -24.44 -9.09
N ILE A 14 15.21 -25.38 -8.79
CA ILE A 14 13.87 -25.09 -8.26
C ILE A 14 13.95 -24.41 -6.88
N THR A 15 14.84 -24.87 -5.99
CA THR A 15 15.08 -24.21 -4.69
C THR A 15 15.46 -22.74 -4.87
N ALA A 16 16.37 -22.44 -5.79
CA ALA A 16 16.79 -21.06 -6.05
C ALA A 16 15.66 -20.21 -6.67
N ILE A 17 14.85 -20.77 -7.58
CA ILE A 17 13.64 -20.09 -8.08
C ILE A 17 12.71 -19.73 -6.93
N PHE A 18 12.42 -20.69 -6.05
CA PHE A 18 11.50 -20.51 -4.93
C PHE A 18 11.95 -19.38 -4.00
N PHE A 19 13.21 -19.40 -3.54
CA PHE A 19 13.71 -18.34 -2.64
C PHE A 19 13.83 -16.99 -3.35
N THR A 20 14.13 -16.98 -4.64
CA THR A 20 14.07 -15.74 -5.45
C THR A 20 12.66 -15.17 -5.44
N PHE A 21 11.66 -16.02 -5.71
CA PHE A 21 10.25 -15.63 -5.69
C PHE A 21 9.86 -15.08 -4.32
N CYS A 22 10.09 -15.83 -3.24
CA CYS A 22 9.71 -15.40 -1.90
C CYS A 22 10.38 -14.10 -1.47
N VAL A 23 11.68 -13.91 -1.71
CA VAL A 23 12.40 -12.70 -1.28
C VAL A 23 11.98 -11.49 -2.10
N TYR A 24 11.93 -11.60 -3.43
CA TYR A 24 11.54 -10.46 -4.29
C TYR A 24 10.06 -10.11 -4.11
N PHE A 25 9.18 -11.12 -4.08
CA PHE A 25 7.75 -10.90 -3.85
C PHE A 25 7.50 -10.31 -2.45
N GLY A 26 8.20 -10.80 -1.42
CA GLY A 26 8.13 -10.23 -0.08
C GLY A 26 8.58 -8.77 -0.03
N TYR A 27 9.70 -8.45 -0.67
CA TYR A 27 10.21 -7.08 -0.76
C TYR A 27 9.22 -6.15 -1.47
N VAL A 28 8.70 -6.58 -2.63
CA VAL A 28 7.77 -5.78 -3.44
C VAL A 28 6.47 -5.54 -2.72
N ASN A 29 5.90 -6.56 -2.07
CA ASN A 29 4.68 -6.36 -1.31
C ASN A 29 4.89 -5.43 -0.11
N ASN A 30 6.01 -5.54 0.61
CA ASN A 30 6.29 -4.63 1.72
C ASN A 30 6.48 -3.19 1.23
N LYS A 31 7.12 -3.01 0.07
CA LYS A 31 7.25 -1.70 -0.58
C LYS A 31 5.88 -1.15 -1.00
N PHE A 32 5.06 -1.98 -1.65
CA PHE A 32 3.70 -1.61 -2.07
C PHE A 32 2.81 -1.27 -0.87
N ASP A 33 2.83 -2.08 0.19
CA ASP A 33 2.10 -1.82 1.44
C ASP A 33 2.53 -0.44 1.99
N TYR A 34 3.84 -0.17 2.10
CA TYR A 34 4.34 1.14 2.54
C TYR A 34 3.89 2.30 1.64
N GLU A 35 4.04 2.15 0.32
CA GLU A 35 3.65 3.15 -0.67
C GLU A 35 2.14 3.44 -0.64
N TYR A 36 1.31 2.43 -0.43
CA TYR A 36 -0.13 2.59 -0.27
C TYR A 36 -0.50 3.51 0.91
N PHE A 37 0.09 3.29 2.08
CA PHE A 37 -0.15 4.19 3.23
C PHE A 37 0.44 5.58 2.99
N ARG A 38 1.61 5.68 2.33
CA ARG A 38 2.22 6.97 1.97
C ARG A 38 1.41 7.76 0.94
N ASN A 39 0.76 7.10 0.00
CA ASN A 39 -0.16 7.73 -0.95
C ASN A 39 -1.33 8.42 -0.23
N ARG A 40 -1.77 7.85 0.90
CA ARG A 40 -2.84 8.42 1.72
C ARG A 40 -2.34 9.42 2.76
N SER A 41 -1.06 9.35 3.15
CA SER A 41 -0.45 10.30 4.08
C SER A 41 0.99 10.63 3.70
N ILE A 42 1.17 11.84 3.19
CA ILE A 42 2.46 12.34 2.71
C ILE A 42 3.41 12.76 3.84
N TYR A 43 2.95 12.86 5.09
CA TYR A 43 3.75 13.27 6.25
C TYR A 43 3.58 12.28 7.41
N ASP A 44 4.47 12.35 8.41
CA ASP A 44 4.36 11.56 9.63
C ASP A 44 3.66 12.31 10.75
N ALA A 45 3.95 13.60 10.89
CA ALA A 45 3.27 14.46 11.84
C ALA A 45 3.14 15.90 11.31
N LYS A 46 2.13 16.61 11.79
CA LYS A 46 1.92 18.05 11.64
C LYS A 46 2.37 18.76 12.92
N ILE A 47 3.04 19.89 12.77
CA ILE A 47 3.38 20.78 13.87
C ILE A 47 2.18 21.70 14.11
N MET A 48 1.59 21.65 15.30
CA MET A 48 0.36 22.37 15.67
C MET A 48 0.64 23.82 16.12
N THR A 49 1.49 24.52 15.38
CA THR A 49 1.72 25.95 15.55
C THR A 49 1.94 26.59 14.19
N GLU A 50 1.43 27.81 13.99
CA GLU A 50 1.73 28.59 12.79
C GLU A 50 3.23 28.93 12.79
N THR A 51 3.90 28.57 11.69
CA THR A 51 5.30 28.90 11.44
C THR A 51 5.39 29.95 10.34
N VAL A 52 6.50 30.69 10.29
CA VAL A 52 6.80 31.57 9.16
C VAL A 52 7.72 30.83 8.20
N SER A 53 7.49 31.02 6.90
CA SER A 53 8.30 30.33 5.88
C SER A 53 9.80 30.50 6.12
N GLY A 54 10.51 29.39 6.19
CA GLY A 54 11.96 29.32 6.43
C GLY A 54 12.37 29.12 7.88
N ASP A 55 11.49 29.35 8.86
CA ASP A 55 11.77 29.15 10.28
C ASP A 55 12.11 27.68 10.59
N THR A 56 11.53 26.76 9.81
CA THR A 56 11.68 25.33 10.06
C THR A 56 12.95 24.71 9.47
N SER A 57 13.80 25.50 8.80
CA SER A 57 15.05 25.01 8.21
C SER A 57 15.95 24.34 9.25
N LYS A 58 15.99 24.88 10.47
CA LYS A 58 16.77 24.35 11.61
C LYS A 58 16.19 23.06 12.18
N LEU A 59 14.91 22.76 11.93
CA LEU A 59 14.31 21.51 12.43
C LEU A 59 14.97 20.27 11.81
N LYS A 60 15.60 20.39 10.63
CA LYS A 60 16.38 19.30 10.01
C LYS A 60 17.64 18.93 10.82
N GLU A 61 18.07 19.74 11.78
CA GLU A 61 19.19 19.43 12.67
C GLU A 61 18.80 18.40 13.74
N ILE A 62 17.51 18.23 14.03
CA ILE A 62 17.04 17.18 14.94
C ILE A 62 17.30 15.81 14.30
N LYS A 63 18.16 15.01 14.92
CA LYS A 63 18.67 13.73 14.40
C LYS A 63 17.61 12.74 13.87
N ASN A 64 16.39 12.76 14.40
CA ASN A 64 15.32 11.84 13.97
C ASN A 64 14.41 12.41 12.87
N ILE A 65 14.53 13.70 12.52
CA ILE A 65 13.76 14.34 11.45
C ILE A 65 14.48 14.08 10.13
N LYS A 66 13.78 13.45 9.19
CA LYS A 66 14.28 13.12 7.85
C LYS A 66 14.02 14.26 6.88
N GLU A 67 12.82 14.82 6.90
CA GLU A 67 12.41 15.90 6.00
C GLU A 67 11.38 16.78 6.72
N VAL A 68 11.42 18.07 6.42
CA VAL A 68 10.47 19.07 6.91
C VAL A 68 9.96 19.81 5.69
N GLY A 69 8.64 19.98 5.61
CA GLY A 69 7.97 20.65 4.52
C GLY A 69 6.95 21.65 5.04
N GLU A 70 6.85 22.76 4.34
CA GLU A 70 5.96 23.88 4.62
C GLU A 70 4.99 24.09 3.46
N VAL A 71 3.74 24.38 3.78
CA VAL A 71 2.73 24.87 2.84
C VAL A 71 2.10 26.12 3.41
N ALA A 72 1.86 27.14 2.58
CA ALA A 72 1.16 28.33 3.04
C ALA A 72 -0.24 27.97 3.56
N VAL A 73 -0.66 28.66 4.62
CA VAL A 73 -2.01 28.51 5.18
C VAL A 73 -3.06 28.98 4.17
N GLU A 74 -2.75 30.06 3.46
CA GLU A 74 -3.63 30.61 2.44
C GLU A 74 -3.29 30.08 1.05
N ASN A 75 -4.34 29.82 0.27
CA ASN A 75 -4.26 29.60 -1.16
C ASN A 75 -4.96 30.75 -1.89
N ASN A 76 -4.65 30.92 -3.17
CA ASN A 76 -5.27 31.96 -3.97
C ASN A 76 -6.11 31.39 -5.10
N SER A 77 -7.20 32.10 -5.41
CA SER A 77 -7.96 31.88 -6.63
C SER A 77 -7.19 32.48 -7.80
N ALA A 78 -7.05 31.71 -8.87
CA ALA A 78 -6.52 32.19 -10.12
C ALA A 78 -7.31 31.66 -11.31
N LYS A 79 -7.07 32.22 -12.48
CA LYS A 79 -7.54 31.70 -13.76
C LYS A 79 -6.39 31.46 -14.72
N LEU A 80 -6.51 30.37 -15.46
CA LEU A 80 -5.72 30.05 -16.63
C LEU A 80 -6.71 29.77 -17.75
N SER A 81 -6.73 30.65 -18.75
CA SER A 81 -7.81 30.70 -19.75
C SER A 81 -9.17 30.87 -19.05
N GLN A 82 -10.09 29.92 -19.20
CA GLN A 82 -11.41 29.91 -18.54
C GLN A 82 -11.46 29.00 -17.30
N ASN A 83 -10.37 28.32 -16.96
CA ASN A 83 -10.33 27.36 -15.88
C ASN A 83 -9.99 28.05 -14.56
N VAL A 84 -10.68 27.68 -13.49
CA VAL A 84 -10.41 28.17 -12.14
C VAL A 84 -9.33 27.31 -11.50
N LEU A 85 -8.34 27.97 -10.90
CA LEU A 85 -7.22 27.35 -10.21
C LEU A 85 -7.24 27.69 -8.73
N VAL A 86 -6.88 26.70 -7.93
CA VAL A 86 -6.43 26.88 -6.55
C VAL A 86 -4.91 26.82 -6.59
N VAL A 87 -4.26 27.96 -6.39
CA VAL A 87 -2.80 28.03 -6.34
C VAL A 87 -2.35 27.86 -4.89
N ASN A 88 -1.68 26.74 -4.63
CA ASN A 88 -1.05 26.43 -3.37
C ASN A 88 0.42 26.85 -3.39
N TYR A 89 0.96 27.18 -2.23
CA TYR A 89 2.32 27.66 -2.12
C TYR A 89 3.11 26.73 -1.22
N THR A 90 4.13 26.08 -1.78
CA THR A 90 4.87 25.01 -1.11
C THR A 90 6.35 25.30 -1.10
N ASP A 91 7.04 24.78 -0.08
CA ASP A 91 8.50 24.74 -0.08
C ASP A 91 9.03 23.47 -0.75
N HIS A 92 10.35 23.41 -0.92
CA HIS A 92 11.02 22.24 -1.49
C HIS A 92 10.85 20.97 -0.63
N GLY A 93 10.81 21.11 0.69
CA GLY A 93 10.61 19.98 1.60
C GLY A 93 9.25 19.32 1.44
N PHE A 94 8.19 20.10 1.31
CA PHE A 94 6.83 19.62 1.07
C PHE A 94 6.68 19.03 -0.32
N ASN A 95 7.32 19.63 -1.33
CA ASN A 95 7.37 19.08 -2.69
C ASN A 95 7.98 17.67 -2.73
N LYS A 96 9.09 17.44 -2.00
CA LYS A 96 9.64 16.08 -1.82
C LYS A 96 8.69 15.11 -1.12
N MET A 97 7.82 15.61 -0.25
CA MET A 97 6.80 14.76 0.38
C MET A 97 5.73 14.34 -0.63
N LEU A 98 5.44 15.18 -1.62
CA LEU A 98 4.45 14.93 -2.68
C LEU A 98 5.02 14.15 -3.87
N GLU A 99 6.32 14.22 -4.13
CA GLU A 99 7.00 13.75 -5.36
C GLU A 99 6.63 12.33 -5.76
N ASP A 100 6.77 11.37 -4.85
CA ASP A 100 6.52 9.95 -5.13
C ASP A 100 5.06 9.65 -5.53
N ASN A 101 4.11 10.47 -5.09
CA ASN A 101 2.68 10.18 -5.17
C ASN A 101 1.94 11.05 -6.20
N MET A 102 2.32 12.33 -6.27
CA MET A 102 1.57 13.35 -7.00
C MET A 102 2.24 13.75 -8.31
N LEU A 103 3.57 13.74 -8.41
CA LEU A 103 4.25 14.18 -9.62
C LEU A 103 4.21 13.07 -10.67
N LYS A 104 3.75 13.40 -11.88
CA LYS A 104 3.73 12.46 -13.02
C LYS A 104 4.86 12.74 -14.00
N GLU A 105 5.14 14.01 -14.29
CA GLU A 105 6.16 14.43 -15.26
C GLU A 105 6.82 15.74 -14.79
N GLY A 106 8.10 15.95 -15.12
CA GLY A 106 8.84 17.18 -14.80
C GLY A 106 9.25 17.27 -13.34
N SER A 107 9.16 18.47 -12.74
CA SER A 107 9.43 18.72 -11.33
C SER A 107 8.42 19.70 -10.73
N PHE A 108 8.23 19.64 -9.41
CA PHE A 108 7.53 20.71 -8.71
C PHE A 108 8.25 22.05 -8.90
N ALA A 109 7.49 23.15 -8.80
CA ALA A 109 8.02 24.50 -8.91
C ALA A 109 9.06 24.75 -7.81
N THR A 110 10.23 25.24 -8.22
CA THR A 110 11.35 25.58 -7.31
C THR A 110 11.74 27.04 -7.38
N LYS A 111 11.34 27.74 -8.44
CA LYS A 111 11.55 29.18 -8.63
C LYS A 111 10.22 29.93 -8.63
N ASP A 112 10.28 31.20 -8.25
CA ASP A 112 9.10 32.07 -8.16
C ASP A 112 8.38 32.29 -9.51
N ASN A 113 9.06 32.03 -10.64
CA ASN A 113 8.50 32.08 -11.99
C ASN A 113 8.10 30.69 -12.54
N GLU A 114 8.10 29.65 -11.71
CA GLU A 114 7.68 28.29 -12.09
C GLU A 114 6.30 27.96 -11.49
N ILE A 115 5.50 27.18 -12.21
CA ILE A 115 4.23 26.64 -11.72
C ILE A 115 4.10 25.17 -12.08
N THR A 116 3.54 24.40 -11.15
CA THR A 116 3.15 23.00 -11.37
C THR A 116 1.64 22.94 -11.50
N ILE A 117 1.14 22.26 -12.53
CA ILE A 117 -0.30 22.16 -12.82
C ILE A 117 -0.74 20.70 -12.97
N PRO A 118 -2.03 20.38 -12.80
CA PRO A 118 -2.54 19.04 -13.05
C PRO A 118 -2.38 18.64 -14.51
N LYS A 119 -2.06 17.37 -14.76
CA LYS A 119 -1.96 16.81 -16.12
C LYS A 119 -3.27 16.97 -16.90
N SER A 120 -4.43 16.81 -16.24
CA SER A 120 -5.74 17.01 -16.87
C SER A 120 -5.96 18.44 -17.36
N LEU A 121 -5.43 19.45 -16.66
CA LEU A 121 -5.48 20.84 -17.11
C LEU A 121 -4.56 21.06 -18.31
N ALA A 122 -3.35 20.49 -18.27
CA ALA A 122 -2.40 20.58 -19.37
C ALA A 122 -2.96 19.93 -20.65
N GLU A 123 -3.59 18.75 -20.54
CA GLU A 123 -4.24 18.09 -21.67
C GLU A 123 -5.41 18.90 -22.22
N LYS A 124 -6.26 19.46 -21.33
CA LYS A 124 -7.41 20.29 -21.71
C LYS A 124 -7.01 21.55 -22.49
N GLU A 125 -5.93 22.20 -22.07
CA GLU A 125 -5.43 23.44 -22.68
C GLU A 125 -4.31 23.19 -23.70
N ASN A 126 -3.99 21.93 -24.00
CA ASN A 126 -2.89 21.51 -24.89
C ASN A 126 -1.52 22.14 -24.54
N LEU A 127 -1.21 22.17 -23.25
CA LEU A 127 0.02 22.73 -22.66
C LEU A 127 1.06 21.63 -22.37
N LYS A 128 2.33 22.02 -22.37
CA LYS A 128 3.48 21.13 -22.08
C LYS A 128 4.42 21.76 -21.04
N ILE A 129 5.25 20.91 -20.44
CA ILE A 129 6.35 21.37 -19.57
C ILE A 129 7.28 22.28 -20.38
N GLY A 130 7.65 23.41 -19.77
CA GLY A 130 8.45 24.45 -20.40
C GLY A 130 7.63 25.56 -21.06
N ASP A 131 6.33 25.37 -21.27
CA ASP A 131 5.48 26.42 -21.83
C ASP A 131 5.32 27.58 -20.85
N LYS A 132 5.24 28.79 -21.41
CA LYS A 132 4.93 30.01 -20.68
C LYS A 132 3.43 30.24 -20.64
N VAL A 133 2.89 30.40 -19.44
CA VAL A 133 1.47 30.62 -19.20
C VAL A 133 1.25 31.85 -18.35
N LYS A 134 0.23 32.63 -18.70
CA LYS A 134 -0.20 33.78 -17.90
C LYS A 134 -1.30 33.34 -16.95
N VAL A 135 -1.02 33.44 -15.65
CA VAL A 135 -1.97 33.11 -14.57
C VAL A 135 -2.51 34.41 -14.00
N GLU A 136 -3.82 34.56 -13.99
CA GLU A 136 -4.51 35.75 -13.50
C GLU A 136 -5.02 35.52 -12.07
N PHE A 137 -4.49 36.25 -11.10
CA PHE A 137 -4.90 36.14 -9.70
C PHE A 137 -6.03 37.12 -9.38
N GLY A 138 -6.97 36.69 -8.54
CA GLY A 138 -8.13 37.49 -8.23
C GLY A 138 -8.98 36.92 -7.11
N ASN A 139 -10.06 37.63 -6.81
CA ASN A 139 -11.07 37.19 -5.88
C ASN A 139 -12.25 36.58 -6.65
N ARG A 140 -12.80 35.48 -6.13
CA ARG A 140 -14.09 34.93 -6.58
C ARG A 140 -15.18 35.44 -5.65
N LEU A 141 -16.30 35.90 -6.23
CA LEU A 141 -17.44 36.40 -5.48
C LEU A 141 -18.71 35.72 -5.97
N VAL A 142 -19.63 35.46 -5.05
CA VAL A 142 -21.02 35.05 -5.35
C VAL A 142 -21.94 35.99 -4.60
N ASN A 143 -22.88 36.63 -5.29
CA ASN A 143 -23.78 37.63 -4.71
C ASN A 143 -23.03 38.76 -3.95
N GLY A 144 -21.91 39.23 -4.52
CA GLY A 144 -21.07 40.28 -3.91
C GLY A 144 -20.26 39.87 -2.68
N LYS A 145 -20.33 38.59 -2.24
CA LYS A 145 -19.51 38.07 -1.13
C LYS A 145 -18.34 37.26 -1.66
N GLN A 146 -17.14 37.52 -1.14
CA GLN A 146 -15.94 36.74 -1.48
C GLN A 146 -16.05 35.31 -0.96
N ILE A 147 -15.69 34.34 -1.81
CA ILE A 147 -15.67 32.90 -1.50
C ILE A 147 -14.23 32.40 -1.43
N LYS A 148 -14.01 31.21 -0.83
CA LYS A 148 -12.68 30.62 -0.72
C LYS A 148 -12.20 30.11 -2.08
N ALA A 149 -10.89 30.00 -2.27
CA ALA A 149 -10.36 29.48 -3.53
C ALA A 149 -10.77 28.02 -3.78
N VAL A 150 -10.85 27.23 -2.70
CA VAL A 150 -11.23 25.81 -2.72
C VAL A 150 -12.72 25.57 -2.93
N SER A 151 -13.56 26.61 -2.95
CA SER A 151 -14.99 26.43 -3.15
C SER A 151 -15.29 26.01 -4.60
N SER A 152 -16.33 25.19 -4.81
CA SER A 152 -16.76 24.74 -6.16
C SER A 152 -17.07 25.91 -7.10
N VAL A 153 -16.91 25.71 -8.41
CA VAL A 153 -17.30 26.71 -9.43
C VAL A 153 -18.81 26.74 -9.60
N THR A 154 -19.41 27.93 -9.54
CA THR A 154 -20.86 28.13 -9.70
C THR A 154 -21.16 29.04 -10.90
N LYS A 155 -22.40 29.05 -11.39
CA LYS A 155 -22.79 29.88 -12.55
C LYS A 155 -22.87 31.37 -12.22
N ASP A 156 -23.18 31.68 -10.97
CA ASP A 156 -23.43 33.04 -10.47
C ASP A 156 -22.14 33.67 -9.90
N GLU A 157 -20.97 33.10 -10.18
CA GLU A 157 -19.69 33.61 -9.69
C GLU A 157 -19.10 34.69 -10.58
N GLU A 158 -18.59 35.74 -9.95
CA GLU A 158 -17.78 36.79 -10.59
C GLU A 158 -16.33 36.64 -10.17
N PHE A 159 -15.41 36.79 -11.14
CA PHE A 159 -13.97 36.81 -10.89
C PHE A 159 -13.41 38.21 -11.06
N ILE A 160 -13.04 38.83 -9.94
CA ILE A 160 -12.40 40.15 -9.94
C ILE A 160 -10.89 39.96 -9.96
N ARG A 161 -10.29 40.15 -11.14
CA ARG A 161 -8.83 40.12 -11.33
C ARG A 161 -8.16 41.23 -10.52
N LYS A 162 -7.12 40.85 -9.79
CA LYS A 162 -6.25 41.77 -9.02
C LYS A 162 -4.88 41.92 -9.64
N ASP A 163 -4.30 40.80 -10.08
CA ASP A 163 -2.94 40.77 -10.61
C ASP A 163 -2.81 39.68 -11.69
N SER A 164 -1.68 39.63 -12.38
CA SER A 164 -1.33 38.53 -13.27
C SER A 164 0.17 38.33 -13.33
N LYS A 165 0.59 37.07 -13.37
CA LYS A 165 2.00 36.69 -13.46
C LYS A 165 2.22 35.65 -14.54
N GLU A 166 3.32 35.79 -15.26
CA GLU A 166 3.78 34.79 -16.22
C GLU A 166 4.59 33.72 -15.49
N TYR A 167 4.24 32.46 -15.73
CA TYR A 167 4.93 31.30 -15.18
C TYR A 167 5.41 30.38 -16.31
N VAL A 168 6.47 29.63 -16.03
CA VAL A 168 6.90 28.48 -16.83
C VAL A 168 6.37 27.21 -16.16
N ILE A 169 5.73 26.34 -16.93
CA ILE A 169 5.26 25.05 -16.41
C ILE A 169 6.48 24.17 -16.10
N SER A 170 6.69 23.84 -14.83
CA SER A 170 7.83 23.01 -14.39
C SER A 170 7.51 21.52 -14.34
N GLY A 171 6.25 21.16 -14.14
CA GLY A 171 5.83 19.78 -13.97
C GLY A 171 4.33 19.60 -14.00
N LEU A 172 3.93 18.34 -14.18
CA LEU A 172 2.55 17.89 -14.28
C LEU A 172 2.23 16.94 -13.13
N THR A 173 1.18 17.26 -12.38
CA THR A 173 0.72 16.46 -11.23
C THR A 173 -0.50 15.63 -11.56
N ARG A 174 -0.74 14.62 -10.73
CA ARG A 174 -1.98 13.86 -10.68
C ARG A 174 -3.13 14.80 -10.32
N ASN A 175 -4.30 14.62 -10.94
CA ASN A 175 -5.46 15.44 -10.63
C ASN A 175 -5.99 15.08 -9.23
N LEU A 176 -6.12 16.07 -8.35
CA LEU A 176 -6.51 15.85 -6.96
C LEU A 176 -8.03 15.73 -6.76
N TYR A 177 -8.87 16.11 -7.72
CA TYR A 177 -10.30 16.23 -7.44
C TYR A 177 -11.30 15.91 -8.56
N ASN A 178 -12.49 15.56 -8.04
CA ASN A 178 -13.78 15.30 -8.64
C ASN A 178 -14.16 16.31 -9.76
N GLU A 179 -14.50 15.81 -10.94
CA GLU A 179 -14.96 16.60 -12.10
C GLU A 179 -16.09 17.59 -11.74
N ASN A 180 -16.88 17.26 -10.71
CA ASN A 180 -18.00 18.08 -10.25
C ASN A 180 -17.60 19.44 -9.65
N MET A 181 -16.39 19.58 -9.09
CA MET A 181 -15.98 20.87 -8.49
C MET A 181 -15.47 21.89 -9.51
N LYS A 182 -15.04 21.42 -10.70
CA LYS A 182 -14.51 22.22 -11.81
C LYS A 182 -13.36 23.19 -11.45
N ILE A 183 -12.61 22.90 -10.38
CA ILE A 183 -11.39 23.61 -9.99
C ILE A 183 -10.15 22.75 -10.23
N PHE A 184 -9.02 23.39 -10.53
CA PHE A 184 -7.73 22.72 -10.73
C PHE A 184 -6.71 23.15 -9.67
N TYR A 185 -6.03 22.19 -9.04
CA TYR A 185 -5.02 22.48 -8.01
C TYR A 185 -3.65 22.66 -8.64
N ALA A 186 -3.15 23.89 -8.66
CA ALA A 186 -1.78 24.20 -9.03
C ALA A 186 -0.93 24.48 -7.79
N SER A 187 0.39 24.41 -7.95
CA SER A 187 1.32 24.83 -6.91
C SER A 187 2.49 25.65 -7.46
N THR A 188 2.95 26.60 -6.66
CA THR A 188 4.15 27.40 -6.91
C THR A 188 4.92 27.61 -5.60
N VAL A 189 6.02 28.34 -5.66
CA VAL A 189 6.94 28.53 -4.54
C VAL A 189 6.33 29.43 -3.47
N ILE A 190 6.57 29.06 -2.23
CA ILE A 190 6.16 29.86 -1.09
C ILE A 190 6.84 31.22 -1.01
N GLY A 191 6.03 32.26 -0.77
CA GLY A 191 6.51 33.63 -0.60
C GLY A 191 7.28 33.80 0.72
N LYS A 192 8.22 34.75 0.73
CA LYS A 192 8.94 35.13 1.95
C LYS A 192 7.97 35.59 3.02
N ASN A 193 8.20 35.17 4.26
CA ASN A 193 7.41 35.53 5.43
C ASN A 193 5.92 35.09 5.38
N ALA A 194 5.56 34.16 4.49
CA ALA A 194 4.21 33.60 4.49
C ALA A 194 3.95 32.81 5.78
N LYS A 195 2.71 32.86 6.27
CA LYS A 195 2.24 31.95 7.32
C LYS A 195 2.10 30.54 6.76
N THR A 196 2.60 29.55 7.50
CA THR A 196 2.72 28.18 7.00
C THR A 196 2.20 27.15 7.99
N ASN A 197 1.69 26.06 7.44
CA ASN A 197 1.56 24.78 8.14
C ASN A 197 2.83 23.97 7.90
N SER A 198 3.41 23.44 8.97
CA SER A 198 4.63 22.65 8.92
C SER A 198 4.37 21.17 9.15
N PHE A 199 5.00 20.35 8.33
CA PHE A 199 4.89 18.90 8.33
C PHE A 199 6.27 18.26 8.40
N VAL A 200 6.35 17.11 9.07
CA VAL A 200 7.61 16.40 9.28
C VAL A 200 7.49 14.95 8.85
N ARG A 201 8.59 14.42 8.30
CA ARG A 201 8.85 12.99 8.15
C ARG A 201 10.01 12.61 9.06
N PHE A 202 9.90 11.46 9.72
CA PHE A 202 10.94 10.94 10.61
C PHE A 202 11.75 9.83 9.94
N HIS A 203 13.00 9.66 10.38
CA HIS A 203 13.79 8.48 10.02
C HIS A 203 13.19 7.20 10.63
N ASN A 204 12.63 7.31 11.84
CA ASN A 204 11.91 6.22 12.50
C ASN A 204 10.66 6.77 13.19
N PHE A 205 9.49 6.45 12.61
CA PHE A 205 8.19 6.85 13.11
C PHE A 205 7.90 6.33 14.52
N ARG A 206 8.13 5.03 14.78
CA ARG A 206 7.88 4.44 16.10
C ARG A 206 8.68 5.15 17.20
N LYS A 207 9.95 5.44 16.92
CA LYS A 207 10.82 6.17 17.85
C LYS A 207 10.36 7.60 18.06
N ALA A 208 9.89 8.26 17.00
CA ALA A 208 9.33 9.60 17.12
C ALA A 208 8.08 9.60 18.00
N TYR A 209 7.16 8.66 17.75
CA TYR A 209 5.93 8.51 18.50
C TYR A 209 6.19 8.23 19.99
N SER A 210 7.08 7.29 20.31
CA SER A 210 7.42 6.95 21.70
C SER A 210 8.18 8.06 22.44
N ASN A 211 8.82 8.99 21.71
CA ASN A 211 9.62 10.08 22.27
C ASN A 211 8.97 11.45 22.00
N LYS A 212 7.63 11.48 21.87
CA LYS A 212 6.85 12.67 21.52
C LYS A 212 7.19 13.86 22.40
N ASP A 213 7.12 13.70 23.73
CA ASP A 213 7.31 14.82 24.68
C ASP A 213 8.70 15.48 24.57
N ASN A 214 9.75 14.70 24.33
CA ASN A 214 11.09 15.25 24.16
C ASN A 214 11.25 15.91 22.79
N LEU A 215 10.64 15.35 21.73
CA LEU A 215 10.62 16.00 20.42
C LEU A 215 9.87 17.33 20.48
N GLU A 216 8.73 17.40 21.16
CA GLU A 216 7.97 18.63 21.37
C GLU A 216 8.79 19.70 22.10
N LYS A 217 9.58 19.31 23.12
CA LYS A 217 10.52 20.21 23.80
C LYS A 217 11.65 20.71 22.88
N ASP A 218 12.26 19.80 22.11
CA ASP A 218 13.32 20.17 21.15
C ASP A 218 12.78 21.13 20.08
N LEU A 219 11.57 20.86 19.57
CA LEU A 219 10.87 21.73 18.61
C LEU A 219 10.56 23.10 19.21
N ALA A 220 10.03 23.15 20.43
CA ALA A 220 9.75 24.40 21.14
C ALA A 220 11.01 25.25 21.33
N SER A 221 12.13 24.61 21.71
CA SER A 221 13.42 25.30 21.85
C SER A 221 13.96 25.85 20.54
N ILE A 222 13.87 25.11 19.43
CA ILE A 222 14.41 25.57 18.13
C ILE A 222 13.54 26.68 17.53
N LEU A 223 12.21 26.58 17.68
CA LEU A 223 11.26 27.56 17.16
C LEU A 223 11.09 28.79 18.06
N ASN A 224 11.75 28.83 19.22
CA ASN A 224 11.59 29.86 20.25
C ASN A 224 10.10 30.05 20.63
N LYS A 225 9.42 28.95 20.94
CA LYS A 225 8.01 28.91 21.38
C LYS A 225 7.91 28.28 22.76
N ASP A 226 6.94 28.70 23.55
CA ASP A 226 6.71 28.14 24.90
C ASP A 226 6.26 26.68 24.85
N LYS A 227 5.41 26.35 23.87
CA LYS A 227 4.89 25.00 23.65
C LYS A 227 4.70 24.74 22.17
N VAL A 228 5.07 23.54 21.73
CA VAL A 228 4.81 23.02 20.39
C VAL A 228 4.21 21.64 20.54
N GLU A 229 3.10 21.38 19.85
CA GLU A 229 2.45 20.05 19.83
C GLU A 229 2.62 19.38 18.47
N LEU A 230 2.78 18.06 18.48
CA LEU A 230 2.83 17.22 17.29
C LEU A 230 1.53 16.40 17.17
N GLU A 231 0.86 16.58 16.04
CA GLU A 231 -0.26 15.74 15.60
C GLU A 231 0.27 14.67 14.63
N PHE A 232 0.37 13.43 15.09
CA PHE A 232 0.81 12.32 14.26
C PHE A 232 -0.30 11.88 13.30
N SER A 233 0.08 11.52 12.08
CA SER A 233 -0.84 10.98 11.08
C SER A 233 -1.47 9.67 11.57
N GLU A 234 -2.80 9.63 11.70
CA GLU A 234 -3.56 8.41 12.04
C GLU A 234 -3.27 7.27 11.06
N ILE A 235 -3.14 7.59 9.77
CA ILE A 235 -2.80 6.62 8.71
C ILE A 235 -1.43 5.98 8.97
N MET A 236 -0.45 6.78 9.40
CA MET A 236 0.89 6.26 9.71
C MET A 236 0.91 5.54 11.06
N LYS A 237 0.11 5.97 12.04
CA LYS A 237 -0.08 5.25 13.30
C LYS A 237 -0.62 3.85 13.05
N ASP A 238 -1.59 3.69 12.15
CA ASP A 238 -2.14 2.40 11.73
C ASP A 238 -1.09 1.52 11.04
N TYR A 239 -0.36 2.08 10.06
CA TYR A 239 0.68 1.34 9.34
C TYR A 239 1.75 0.77 10.30
N TYR A 240 2.21 1.60 11.23
CA TYR A 240 3.18 1.17 12.24
C TYR A 240 2.51 0.48 13.44
N ASN A 241 1.19 0.48 13.56
CA ASN A 241 0.44 -0.07 14.69
C ASN A 241 0.96 0.43 16.06
N VAL A 242 1.32 1.71 16.17
CA VAL A 242 2.01 2.25 17.36
C VAL A 242 1.15 2.25 18.64
N ASP A 243 -0.18 2.25 18.48
CA ASP A 243 -1.13 2.18 19.59
C ASP A 243 -1.34 0.73 20.10
N GLY A 244 -0.92 -0.26 19.33
CA GLY A 244 -0.95 -1.67 19.73
C GLY A 244 0.21 -2.03 20.68
N SER A 245 0.06 -3.14 21.41
CA SER A 245 1.14 -3.68 22.25
C SER A 245 2.39 -4.03 21.43
N LEU A 246 3.57 -4.13 22.07
CA LEU A 246 4.82 -4.51 21.39
C LEU A 246 4.72 -5.82 20.58
N PHE A 247 3.90 -6.76 21.06
CA PHE A 247 3.61 -7.98 20.32
C PHE A 247 2.80 -7.71 19.05
N GLN A 248 1.75 -6.88 19.12
CA GLN A 248 0.94 -6.51 17.97
C GLN A 248 1.74 -5.70 16.93
N GLN A 249 2.61 -4.81 17.41
CA GLN A 249 3.54 -4.02 16.59
C GLN A 249 4.48 -4.89 15.76
N ASN A 250 5.03 -5.95 16.37
CA ASN A 250 6.02 -6.81 15.74
C ASN A 250 5.44 -8.12 15.18
N ARG A 251 4.12 -8.34 15.33
CA ARG A 251 3.44 -9.59 14.93
C ARG A 251 3.80 -10.01 13.52
N GLN A 252 3.76 -9.08 12.56
CA GLN A 252 4.07 -9.38 11.17
C GLN A 252 5.52 -9.83 10.97
N ILE A 253 6.47 -9.10 11.56
CA ILE A 253 7.90 -9.44 11.49
C ILE A 253 8.15 -10.81 12.14
N ILE A 254 7.53 -11.07 13.30
CA ILE A 254 7.65 -12.33 14.04
C ILE A 254 7.11 -13.48 13.18
N VAL A 255 5.90 -13.35 12.65
CA VAL A 255 5.27 -14.36 11.80
C VAL A 255 6.12 -14.60 10.55
N ASP A 256 6.48 -13.55 9.81
CA ASP A 256 7.29 -13.68 8.59
C ASP A 256 8.65 -14.34 8.87
N SER A 257 9.30 -13.97 9.98
CA SER A 257 10.57 -14.56 10.40
C SER A 257 10.43 -16.06 10.73
N LEU A 258 9.39 -16.44 11.48
CA LEU A 258 9.11 -17.85 11.81
C LEU A 258 8.82 -18.66 10.54
N LEU A 259 8.08 -18.09 9.59
CA LEU A 259 7.74 -18.76 8.34
C LEU A 259 8.97 -18.95 7.45
N ILE A 260 9.80 -17.92 7.31
CA ILE A 260 11.07 -18.00 6.57
C ILE A 260 11.96 -19.07 7.22
N PHE A 261 12.08 -19.07 8.54
CA PHE A 261 12.87 -20.06 9.28
C PHE A 261 12.36 -21.49 9.06
N ALA A 262 11.05 -21.72 9.21
CA ALA A 262 10.43 -23.02 8.96
C ALA A 262 10.65 -23.49 7.51
N THR A 263 10.52 -22.59 6.55
CA THR A 263 10.75 -22.86 5.12
C THR A 263 12.20 -23.27 4.86
N ILE A 264 13.16 -22.55 5.43
CA ILE A 264 14.59 -22.90 5.34
C ILE A 264 14.84 -24.32 5.88
N LEU A 265 14.28 -24.67 7.04
CA LEU A 265 14.44 -26.02 7.62
C LEU A 265 13.87 -27.11 6.72
N ILE A 266 12.68 -26.88 6.16
CA ILE A 266 12.02 -27.78 5.22
C ILE A 266 12.91 -28.01 3.98
N PHE A 267 13.45 -26.93 3.40
CA PHE A 267 14.36 -27.04 2.25
C PHE A 267 15.69 -27.71 2.60
N ILE A 268 16.27 -27.44 3.78
CA ILE A 268 17.46 -28.16 4.26
C ILE A 268 17.18 -29.67 4.31
N PHE A 269 16.01 -30.08 4.82
CA PHE A 269 15.63 -31.49 4.85
C PHE A 269 15.53 -32.10 3.45
N PHE A 270 14.88 -31.43 2.50
CA PHE A 270 14.78 -31.94 1.12
C PHE A 270 16.14 -32.02 0.42
N VAL A 271 16.92 -30.95 0.52
CA VAL A 271 18.25 -30.87 -0.08
C VAL A 271 19.20 -31.91 0.54
N LYS A 272 19.08 -32.18 1.85
CA LYS A 272 19.84 -33.24 2.54
C LYS A 272 19.52 -34.62 1.95
N ASN A 273 18.24 -34.92 1.70
CA ASN A 273 17.84 -36.17 1.09
C ASN A 273 18.39 -36.29 -0.34
N ILE A 274 18.34 -35.21 -1.11
CA ILE A 274 18.92 -35.17 -2.46
C ILE A 274 20.43 -35.45 -2.43
N PHE A 275 21.18 -34.81 -1.52
CA PHE A 275 22.63 -35.04 -1.39
C PHE A 275 22.98 -36.42 -0.85
N THR A 276 22.12 -37.03 -0.03
CA THR A 276 22.28 -38.42 0.42
C THR A 276 22.26 -39.36 -0.78
N VAL A 277 21.28 -39.20 -1.66
CA VAL A 277 21.15 -40.01 -2.87
C VAL A 277 22.29 -39.75 -3.83
N TRP A 278 22.64 -38.47 -4.04
CA TRP A 278 23.77 -38.09 -4.88
C TRP A 278 25.07 -38.76 -4.44
N GLY A 279 25.39 -38.70 -3.14
CA GLY A 279 26.63 -39.27 -2.65
C GLY A 279 26.60 -40.81 -2.61
N LEU A 280 25.43 -41.44 -2.38
CA LEU A 280 25.27 -42.89 -2.54
C LEU A 280 25.52 -43.34 -3.98
N ARG A 281 25.13 -42.55 -4.99
CA ARG A 281 25.45 -42.85 -6.41
C ARG A 281 26.95 -42.78 -6.71
N LYS A 282 27.71 -42.05 -5.90
CA LYS A 282 29.18 -41.95 -5.97
C LYS A 282 29.89 -42.98 -5.09
N ILE A 283 29.17 -43.86 -4.40
CA ILE A 283 29.78 -44.71 -3.36
C ILE A 283 30.91 -45.59 -3.88
N ARG A 284 30.75 -46.17 -5.08
CA ARG A 284 31.79 -47.00 -5.71
C ARG A 284 33.04 -46.20 -6.04
N GLU A 285 32.89 -44.97 -6.52
CA GLU A 285 34.00 -44.06 -6.81
C GLU A 285 34.75 -43.68 -5.52
N ILE A 286 33.99 -43.34 -4.48
CA ILE A 286 34.52 -43.02 -3.16
C ILE A 286 35.26 -44.22 -2.54
N SER A 287 34.71 -45.43 -2.65
CA SER A 287 35.37 -46.64 -2.15
C SER A 287 36.68 -46.95 -2.88
N MET A 288 36.78 -46.64 -4.18
CA MET A 288 38.06 -46.75 -4.90
C MET A 288 39.10 -45.76 -4.36
N TYR A 289 38.72 -44.50 -4.07
CA TYR A 289 39.62 -43.54 -3.41
C TYR A 289 40.07 -44.01 -2.02
N LYS A 290 39.19 -44.66 -1.25
CA LYS A 290 39.54 -45.25 0.05
C LYS A 290 40.47 -46.46 -0.11
N SER A 291 40.31 -47.28 -1.15
CA SER A 291 41.20 -48.43 -1.44
C SER A 291 42.65 -48.03 -1.73
N ILE A 292 42.88 -46.81 -2.23
CA ILE A 292 44.23 -46.27 -2.46
C ILE A 292 44.78 -45.46 -1.27
N GLY A 293 44.13 -45.53 -0.09
CA GLY A 293 44.62 -44.93 1.16
C GLY A 293 43.99 -43.60 1.58
N SER A 294 42.90 -43.14 0.94
CA SER A 294 42.22 -41.91 1.37
C SER A 294 41.52 -42.08 2.72
N THR A 295 41.71 -41.13 3.62
CA THR A 295 41.02 -41.06 4.93
C THR A 295 39.56 -40.62 4.79
N ASP A 296 38.72 -40.99 5.75
CA ASP A 296 37.31 -40.55 5.80
C ASP A 296 37.17 -39.02 5.78
N TYR A 297 38.10 -38.29 6.42
CA TYR A 297 38.09 -36.84 6.43
C TYR A 297 38.41 -36.22 5.05
N GLN A 298 39.36 -36.81 4.31
CA GLN A 298 39.65 -36.41 2.93
C GLN A 298 38.45 -36.65 2.01
N ILE A 299 37.79 -37.80 2.15
CA ILE A 299 36.55 -38.10 1.42
C ILE A 299 35.43 -37.12 1.78
N TYR A 300 35.25 -36.82 3.07
CA TYR A 300 34.27 -35.84 3.54
C TYR A 300 34.49 -34.47 2.89
N LYS A 301 35.73 -33.95 2.93
CA LYS A 301 36.09 -32.68 2.28
C LYS A 301 35.87 -32.70 0.77
N LEU A 302 36.23 -33.81 0.11
CA LEU A 302 35.99 -34.00 -1.31
C LEU A 302 34.51 -33.90 -1.65
N LEU A 303 33.65 -34.60 -0.89
CA LEU A 303 32.20 -34.58 -1.09
C LEU A 303 31.60 -33.19 -0.87
N LEU A 304 32.05 -32.45 0.15
CA LEU A 304 31.63 -31.06 0.38
C LEU A 304 32.00 -30.17 -0.81
N LYS A 305 33.26 -30.21 -1.26
CA LYS A 305 33.75 -29.39 -2.38
C LYS A 305 33.00 -29.72 -3.67
N ASP A 306 32.82 -31.01 -3.97
CA ASP A 306 32.10 -31.47 -5.15
C ASP A 306 30.64 -31.06 -5.12
N GLY A 307 29.97 -31.19 -3.98
CA GLY A 307 28.57 -30.83 -3.85
C GLY A 307 28.35 -29.33 -3.97
N LEU A 308 29.17 -28.51 -3.32
CA LEU A 308 29.12 -27.04 -3.47
C LEU A 308 29.37 -26.62 -4.92
N LYS A 309 30.41 -27.18 -5.57
CA LYS A 309 30.71 -26.89 -6.98
C LYS A 309 29.58 -27.32 -7.92
N THR A 310 28.96 -28.47 -7.66
CA THR A 310 27.82 -28.97 -8.46
C THR A 310 26.57 -28.11 -8.26
N SER A 311 26.48 -27.38 -7.14
CA SER A 311 25.33 -26.54 -6.78
C SER A 311 25.38 -25.12 -7.32
N LEU A 312 26.59 -24.61 -7.57
CA LEU A 312 26.82 -23.21 -7.98
C LEU A 312 26.00 -22.82 -9.22
N LEU A 313 26.16 -23.56 -10.32
CA LEU A 313 25.48 -23.23 -11.58
C LEU A 313 23.95 -23.34 -11.47
N PRO A 314 23.37 -24.42 -10.89
CA PRO A 314 21.93 -24.50 -10.67
C PRO A 314 21.34 -23.35 -9.86
N ILE A 315 22.01 -22.91 -8.79
CA ILE A 315 21.53 -21.80 -7.96
C ILE A 315 21.52 -20.50 -8.76
N VAL A 316 22.64 -20.19 -9.43
CA VAL A 316 22.76 -18.95 -10.21
C VAL A 316 21.73 -18.92 -11.32
N MET A 317 21.59 -20.02 -12.07
CA MET A 317 20.57 -20.13 -13.12
C MET A 317 19.16 -20.05 -12.52
N GLY A 318 18.89 -20.72 -11.40
CA GLY A 318 17.58 -20.68 -10.76
C GLY A 318 17.21 -19.28 -10.28
N HIS A 319 18.19 -18.50 -9.80
CA HIS A 319 17.98 -17.11 -9.45
C HIS A 319 17.63 -16.23 -10.67
N VAL A 320 18.41 -16.35 -11.76
CA VAL A 320 18.16 -15.60 -13.01
C VAL A 320 16.78 -15.92 -13.58
N PHE A 321 16.42 -17.20 -13.65
CA PHE A 321 15.11 -17.64 -14.14
C PHE A 321 13.99 -17.28 -13.17
N GLY A 322 14.23 -17.32 -11.86
CA GLY A 322 13.27 -16.87 -10.85
C GLY A 322 12.94 -15.40 -11.01
N TYR A 323 13.96 -14.54 -11.09
CA TYR A 323 13.77 -13.10 -11.30
C TYR A 323 13.07 -12.78 -12.63
N GLY A 324 13.47 -13.44 -13.72
CA GLY A 324 12.81 -13.29 -15.03
C GLY A 324 11.35 -13.77 -14.99
N GLY A 325 11.08 -14.90 -14.34
CA GLY A 325 9.74 -15.46 -14.18
C GLY A 325 8.81 -14.56 -13.39
N ILE A 326 9.31 -13.90 -12.34
CA ILE A 326 8.55 -12.89 -11.58
C ILE A 326 8.12 -11.73 -12.49
N ASN A 327 9.03 -11.15 -13.27
CA ASN A 327 8.70 -10.04 -14.17
C ASN A 327 7.71 -10.46 -15.27
N LEU A 328 7.83 -11.69 -15.78
CA LEU A 328 6.86 -12.26 -16.73
C LEU A 328 5.46 -12.41 -16.12
N LEU A 329 5.37 -12.82 -14.85
CA LEU A 329 4.10 -12.92 -14.14
C LEU A 329 3.46 -11.54 -13.96
N TYR A 330 4.22 -10.52 -13.56
CA TYR A 330 3.73 -9.14 -13.45
C TYR A 330 3.24 -8.60 -14.80
N LEU A 331 3.98 -8.83 -15.88
CA LEU A 331 3.55 -8.51 -17.24
C LEU A 331 2.24 -9.19 -17.62
N GLY A 332 2.06 -10.45 -17.22
CA GLY A 332 0.82 -11.19 -17.45
C GLY A 332 -0.36 -10.61 -16.68
N LEU A 333 -0.16 -10.30 -15.39
CA LEU A 333 -1.18 -9.68 -14.54
C LEU A 333 -1.60 -8.30 -15.05
N GLN A 334 -0.64 -7.48 -15.48
CA GLN A 334 -0.91 -6.16 -16.05
C GLN A 334 -1.82 -6.20 -17.30
N ARG A 335 -1.79 -7.29 -18.07
CA ARG A 335 -2.67 -7.45 -19.24
C ARG A 335 -4.11 -7.82 -18.86
N ILE A 336 -4.31 -8.35 -17.65
CA ILE A 336 -5.61 -8.81 -17.15
C ILE A 336 -6.29 -7.69 -16.35
N VAL A 337 -5.50 -6.87 -15.67
CA VAL A 337 -5.99 -5.76 -14.84
C VAL A 337 -5.92 -4.47 -15.66
N GLU A 338 -7.06 -3.99 -16.15
CA GLU A 338 -7.22 -2.68 -16.80
C GLU A 338 -7.16 -1.53 -15.78
N GLU A 339 -6.12 -1.47 -14.95
CA GLU A 339 -5.87 -0.33 -14.08
C GLU A 339 -4.99 0.70 -14.80
N GLU A 340 -5.37 1.98 -14.69
CA GLU A 340 -4.61 3.13 -15.25
C GLU A 340 -3.18 3.22 -14.70
N GLU A 341 -2.91 2.60 -13.55
CA GLU A 341 -1.59 2.56 -12.94
C GLU A 341 -0.83 1.32 -13.41
N LYS A 342 0.10 1.53 -14.36
CA LYS A 342 1.02 0.47 -14.81
C LYS A 342 1.77 -0.10 -13.60
N TYR A 343 1.57 -1.39 -13.31
CA TYR A 343 2.43 -2.15 -12.42
C TYR A 343 3.88 -1.97 -12.89
N LYS A 344 4.71 -1.26 -12.11
CA LYS A 344 6.13 -1.09 -12.42
C LYS A 344 6.81 -2.45 -12.34
N TYR A 345 7.71 -2.73 -13.28
CA TYR A 345 8.59 -3.90 -13.21
C TYR A 345 9.31 -3.95 -11.86
N ILE A 346 9.60 -5.15 -11.40
CA ILE A 346 10.35 -5.30 -10.16
C ILE A 346 11.80 -5.00 -10.47
N GLU A 347 12.24 -3.82 -10.02
CA GLU A 347 13.62 -3.36 -10.17
C GLU A 347 14.60 -4.39 -9.64
N PHE A 348 15.63 -4.69 -10.43
CA PHE A 348 16.67 -5.61 -10.02
C PHE A 348 17.49 -4.98 -8.89
N SER A 349 17.48 -5.61 -7.72
CA SER A 349 18.29 -5.19 -6.57
C SER A 349 19.47 -6.14 -6.35
N PRO A 350 20.73 -5.69 -6.55
CA PRO A 350 21.92 -6.51 -6.31
C PRO A 350 22.01 -7.02 -4.86
N SER A 351 21.53 -6.24 -3.89
CA SER A 351 21.53 -6.63 -2.48
C SER A 351 20.52 -7.74 -2.19
N LEU A 352 19.33 -7.69 -2.79
CA LEU A 352 18.34 -8.77 -2.67
C LEU A 352 18.83 -10.05 -3.36
N SER A 353 19.41 -9.94 -4.56
CA SER A 353 20.06 -11.06 -5.24
C SER A 353 21.13 -11.72 -4.37
N LEU A 354 22.00 -10.91 -3.75
CA LEU A 354 23.04 -11.42 -2.87
C LEU A 354 22.44 -12.18 -1.67
N ILE A 355 21.40 -11.64 -1.04
CA ILE A 355 20.69 -12.30 0.07
C ILE A 355 20.11 -13.64 -0.37
N VAL A 356 19.45 -13.70 -1.54
CA VAL A 356 18.88 -14.94 -2.08
C VAL A 356 19.98 -15.99 -2.30
N LEU A 357 21.10 -15.59 -2.92
CA LEU A 357 22.23 -16.49 -3.15
C LEU A 357 22.80 -16.99 -1.82
N LEU A 358 23.00 -16.11 -0.84
CA LEU A 358 23.48 -16.48 0.49
C LEU A 358 22.56 -17.48 1.18
N ILE A 359 21.24 -17.28 1.13
CA ILE A 359 20.24 -18.22 1.68
C ILE A 359 20.36 -19.58 0.99
N CYS A 360 20.41 -19.61 -0.34
CA CYS A 360 20.52 -20.86 -1.10
C CYS A 360 21.83 -21.60 -0.78
N PHE A 361 22.97 -20.90 -0.76
CA PHE A 361 24.26 -21.50 -0.41
C PHE A 361 24.30 -21.98 1.04
N PHE A 362 23.72 -21.22 1.97
CA PHE A 362 23.60 -21.62 3.37
C PHE A 362 22.81 -22.92 3.52
N ILE A 363 21.64 -23.02 2.88
CA ILE A 363 20.82 -24.23 2.87
C ILE A 363 21.62 -25.43 2.37
N ILE A 364 22.33 -25.27 1.26
CA ILE A 364 23.12 -26.34 0.65
C ILE A 364 24.28 -26.75 1.56
N LEU A 365 25.01 -25.76 2.09
CA LEU A 365 26.14 -26.00 2.97
C LEU A 365 25.71 -26.85 4.16
N ILE A 366 24.62 -26.49 4.84
CA ILE A 366 24.10 -27.26 5.99
C ILE A 366 23.57 -28.63 5.55
N ALA A 367 22.84 -28.67 4.44
CA ALA A 367 22.21 -29.90 3.96
C ALA A 367 23.21 -30.97 3.55
N ILE A 368 24.40 -30.60 3.06
CA ILE A 368 25.42 -31.57 2.61
C ILE A 368 26.26 -32.16 3.74
N LEU A 369 26.38 -31.49 4.90
CA LEU A 369 27.25 -31.92 6.00
C LEU A 369 26.92 -33.34 6.47
N ALA A 370 25.64 -33.60 6.79
CA ALA A 370 25.20 -34.89 7.31
C ALA A 370 25.34 -36.03 6.27
N PRO A 371 24.88 -35.88 5.00
CA PRO A 371 25.10 -36.86 3.94
C PRO A 371 26.59 -37.15 3.69
N ALA A 372 27.42 -36.12 3.54
CA ALA A 372 28.84 -36.28 3.27
C ALA A 372 29.54 -37.06 4.40
N LYS A 373 29.23 -36.74 5.66
CA LYS A 373 29.77 -37.44 6.83
C LYS A 373 29.32 -38.90 6.87
N LYS A 374 28.05 -39.18 6.56
CA LYS A 374 27.52 -40.55 6.53
C LYS A 374 28.18 -41.39 5.44
N ILE A 375 28.35 -40.81 4.25
CA ILE A 375 28.91 -41.49 3.09
C ILE A 375 30.41 -41.74 3.24
N ALA A 376 31.16 -40.79 3.79
CA ALA A 376 32.61 -40.93 4.02
C ALA A 376 32.96 -42.13 4.91
N LYS A 377 32.09 -42.44 5.89
CA LYS A 377 32.27 -43.55 6.85
C LYS A 377 31.87 -44.92 6.32
N ILE A 378 31.35 -45.04 5.11
CA ILE A 378 30.95 -46.34 4.54
C ILE A 378 32.20 -47.20 4.30
N ASN A 379 32.13 -48.49 4.64
CA ASN A 379 33.22 -49.43 4.45
C ASN A 379 33.53 -49.67 2.97
N ILE A 380 34.81 -49.93 2.68
CA ILE A 380 35.30 -50.15 1.31
C ILE A 380 34.57 -51.33 0.65
N ILE A 381 34.47 -52.46 1.37
CA ILE A 381 33.85 -53.68 0.86
C ILE A 381 32.39 -53.45 0.50
N ASP A 382 31.64 -52.75 1.36
CA ASP A 382 30.22 -52.45 1.12
C ASP A 382 30.02 -51.57 -0.12
N GLY A 383 30.86 -50.54 -0.27
CA GLY A 383 30.76 -49.63 -1.42
C GLY A 383 31.24 -50.22 -2.75
N VAL A 384 32.22 -51.14 -2.73
CA VAL A 384 32.65 -51.90 -3.92
C VAL A 384 31.64 -52.98 -4.32
N ARG A 385 31.08 -53.73 -3.34
CA ARG A 385 30.01 -54.72 -3.59
C ARG A 385 28.78 -54.06 -4.23
N GLY A 386 28.48 -52.83 -3.82
CA GLY A 386 27.53 -51.97 -4.52
C GLY A 386 26.12 -52.56 -4.58
N ASN A 387 25.62 -53.10 -3.46
CA ASN A 387 24.21 -53.46 -3.31
C ASN A 387 23.32 -52.24 -3.01
N PHE A 388 23.86 -51.03 -3.16
CA PHE A 388 23.13 -49.75 -3.07
C PHE A 388 22.53 -49.31 -4.42
N ASN A 389 22.70 -50.12 -5.48
CA ASN A 389 22.03 -49.94 -6.76
C ASN A 389 20.79 -50.86 -6.79
N ASP A 390 19.66 -50.31 -7.23
CA ASP A 390 18.52 -51.04 -7.81
C ASP A 390 18.98 -51.93 -8.97
N LYS A 391 19.66 -53.05 -8.68
CA LYS A 391 20.45 -53.77 -9.69
C LYS A 391 19.66 -54.47 -10.79
N ASN A 392 18.34 -54.31 -10.89
CA ASN A 392 17.52 -54.90 -11.96
C ASN A 392 16.61 -53.93 -12.71
N ILE A 393 16.99 -52.66 -12.87
CA ILE A 393 16.18 -51.70 -13.63
C ILE A 393 16.84 -51.34 -14.96
N LYS A 394 16.48 -52.08 -16.02
CA LYS A 394 16.87 -51.76 -17.41
C LYS A 394 16.21 -50.45 -17.85
N LEU A 395 17.01 -49.38 -17.99
CA LEU A 395 16.59 -48.10 -18.55
C LEU A 395 16.28 -48.26 -20.05
N LYS A 396 15.12 -47.77 -20.51
CA LYS A 396 14.72 -47.79 -21.93
C LYS A 396 15.15 -46.49 -22.62
N ARG A 397 15.85 -46.58 -23.74
CA ARG A 397 16.17 -45.43 -24.60
C ARG A 397 14.98 -45.06 -25.48
N ASN A 398 14.74 -43.77 -25.72
CA ASN A 398 13.73 -43.27 -26.65
C ASN A 398 14.27 -42.04 -27.40
N LYS A 399 13.90 -41.88 -28.69
CA LYS A 399 14.26 -40.69 -29.49
C LYS A 399 13.64 -39.40 -28.91
N ASP A 400 12.48 -39.52 -28.28
CA ASP A 400 11.83 -38.44 -27.54
C ASP A 400 12.35 -38.41 -26.10
N ILE A 401 13.09 -37.34 -25.78
CA ILE A 401 13.72 -37.11 -24.48
C ILE A 401 12.67 -37.09 -23.36
N TRP A 402 11.47 -36.56 -23.60
CA TRP A 402 10.40 -36.49 -22.60
C TRP A 402 9.80 -37.87 -22.30
N LYS A 403 9.61 -38.70 -23.33
CA LYS A 403 9.16 -40.10 -23.15
C LYS A 403 10.24 -40.96 -22.50
N GLU A 404 11.51 -40.78 -22.85
CA GLU A 404 12.65 -41.45 -22.20
C GLU A 404 12.69 -41.11 -20.70
N LEU A 405 12.57 -39.83 -20.36
CA LEU A 405 12.53 -39.35 -18.99
C LEU A 405 11.34 -39.94 -18.23
N LYS A 406 10.12 -39.91 -18.78
CA LYS A 406 8.91 -40.43 -18.11
C LYS A 406 9.04 -41.92 -17.73
N ILE A 407 9.49 -42.76 -18.66
CA ILE A 407 9.58 -44.22 -18.48
C ILE A 407 10.68 -44.60 -17.48
N ASN A 408 11.84 -43.96 -17.58
CA ASN A 408 13.00 -44.29 -16.77
C ASN A 408 12.90 -43.74 -15.34
N ASN A 409 12.28 -42.57 -15.20
CA ASN A 409 12.08 -41.93 -13.91
C ASN A 409 11.12 -42.78 -13.03
N LEU A 410 10.10 -43.43 -13.62
CA LEU A 410 9.14 -44.29 -12.91
C LEU A 410 9.77 -45.50 -12.21
N LYS A 411 10.79 -46.09 -12.83
CA LYS A 411 11.52 -47.22 -12.25
C LYS A 411 12.67 -46.77 -11.34
N THR A 412 13.18 -45.56 -11.57
CA THR A 412 14.30 -44.87 -10.90
C THR A 412 14.34 -44.72 -9.37
N THR A 413 13.20 -44.26 -8.83
CA THR A 413 13.22 -43.22 -7.78
C THR A 413 11.95 -43.21 -6.90
N SER A 414 11.35 -44.37 -6.64
CA SER A 414 10.03 -44.47 -5.98
C SER A 414 9.99 -43.73 -4.63
N SER A 415 10.90 -43.99 -3.70
CA SER A 415 10.92 -43.33 -2.37
C SER A 415 11.25 -41.84 -2.39
N GLN A 416 12.03 -41.37 -3.38
CA GLN A 416 12.48 -39.98 -3.49
C GLN A 416 11.40 -39.06 -4.05
N ARG A 417 10.59 -39.56 -4.99
CA ARG A 417 9.45 -38.82 -5.55
C ARG A 417 8.43 -38.48 -4.48
N TYR A 418 8.12 -39.42 -3.58
CA TYR A 418 7.18 -39.14 -2.50
C TYR A 418 7.72 -38.09 -1.54
N ILE A 419 8.99 -38.17 -1.11
CA ILE A 419 9.57 -37.17 -0.19
C ILE A 419 9.63 -35.78 -0.84
N SER A 420 10.07 -35.66 -2.09
CA SER A 420 10.11 -34.38 -2.79
C SER A 420 8.72 -33.87 -3.18
N ALA A 421 7.77 -34.75 -3.56
CA ALA A 421 6.40 -34.36 -3.89
C ALA A 421 5.59 -33.96 -2.66
N ILE A 422 5.68 -34.71 -1.56
CA ILE A 422 5.12 -34.33 -0.26
C ILE A 422 5.71 -32.99 0.16
N GLY A 423 7.01 -32.78 -0.05
CA GLY A 423 7.65 -31.51 0.20
C GLY A 423 7.13 -30.34 -0.60
N MET A 424 6.98 -30.51 -1.92
CA MET A 424 6.39 -29.50 -2.79
C MET A 424 4.93 -29.24 -2.43
N ILE A 425 4.16 -30.26 -2.06
CA ILE A 425 2.77 -30.13 -1.60
C ILE A 425 2.72 -29.34 -0.30
N ILE A 426 3.56 -29.67 0.69
CA ILE A 426 3.64 -28.95 1.97
C ILE A 426 4.00 -27.48 1.72
N VAL A 427 5.02 -27.20 0.91
CA VAL A 427 5.43 -25.83 0.57
C VAL A 427 4.31 -25.09 -0.16
N SER A 428 3.59 -25.75 -1.08
CA SER A 428 2.49 -25.14 -1.83
C SER A 428 1.29 -24.84 -0.93
N ILE A 429 0.87 -25.79 -0.10
CA ILE A 429 -0.20 -25.60 0.90
C ILE A 429 0.18 -24.46 1.83
N PHE A 430 1.43 -24.44 2.30
CA PHE A 430 1.93 -23.40 3.18
C PHE A 430 1.91 -22.01 2.53
N LEU A 431 2.33 -21.89 1.27
CA LEU A 431 2.23 -20.64 0.51
C LEU A 431 0.78 -20.21 0.29
N ILE A 432 -0.13 -21.15 0.02
CA ILE A 432 -1.56 -20.86 -0.17
C ILE A 432 -2.17 -20.35 1.14
N VAL A 433 -1.96 -21.07 2.25
CA VAL A 433 -2.47 -20.68 3.57
C VAL A 433 -1.91 -19.32 3.97
N PHE A 434 -0.62 -19.06 3.73
CA PHE A 434 -0.02 -17.77 4.03
C PHE A 434 -0.57 -16.64 3.15
N SER A 435 -0.67 -16.86 1.84
CA SER A 435 -1.24 -15.87 0.91
C SER A 435 -2.68 -15.56 1.29
N MET A 436 -3.45 -16.58 1.67
CA MET A 436 -4.82 -16.43 2.15
C MET A 436 -4.88 -15.71 3.50
N ALA A 437 -3.98 -16.01 4.44
CA ALA A 437 -3.88 -15.32 5.72
C ALA A 437 -3.49 -13.85 5.54
N LYS A 438 -2.53 -13.54 4.65
CA LYS A 438 -2.14 -12.17 4.30
C LYS A 438 -3.31 -11.44 3.62
N TYR A 439 -3.93 -12.05 2.62
CA TYR A 439 -5.10 -11.50 1.93
C TYR A 439 -6.23 -11.22 2.90
N ASN A 440 -6.60 -12.18 3.74
CA ASN A 440 -7.63 -12.03 4.77
C ASN A 440 -7.24 -10.95 5.77
N ARG A 441 -5.97 -10.86 6.19
CA ARG A 441 -5.50 -9.80 7.08
C ARG A 441 -5.62 -8.43 6.44
N VAL A 442 -5.19 -8.28 5.19
CA VAL A 442 -5.30 -7.01 4.45
C VAL A 442 -6.77 -6.65 4.30
N LYS A 443 -7.60 -7.57 3.82
CA LYS A 443 -9.06 -7.43 3.74
C LYS A 443 -9.70 -7.03 5.08
N ASN A 444 -9.27 -7.66 6.18
CA ASN A 444 -9.86 -7.45 7.51
C ASN A 444 -9.21 -6.30 8.30
N THR A 445 -8.07 -5.78 7.86
CA THR A 445 -7.48 -4.53 8.38
C THR A 445 -8.19 -3.34 7.74
N TYR A 446 -8.72 -3.52 6.51
CA TYR A 446 -9.56 -2.55 5.82
C TYR A 446 -11.06 -2.68 6.12
N THR A 447 -11.51 -3.76 6.78
CA THR A 447 -12.70 -3.65 7.62
C THR A 447 -12.28 -2.81 8.81
N TYR A 448 -12.58 -1.52 8.72
CA TYR A 448 -12.64 -0.59 9.83
C TYR A 448 -13.19 -1.28 11.10
N ASN A 449 -12.93 -0.73 12.28
CA ASN A 449 -13.92 -0.84 13.36
C ASN A 449 -15.23 -0.30 12.76
N THR A 450 -15.99 -1.19 12.13
CA THR A 450 -17.08 -0.79 11.26
C THR A 450 -18.14 -0.25 12.20
N ASN A 451 -18.42 1.04 12.07
CA ASN A 451 -19.76 1.52 12.35
C ASN A 451 -20.67 0.67 11.45
N ILE A 452 -21.34 -0.34 12.02
CA ILE A 452 -22.28 -1.17 11.26
C ILE A 452 -23.48 -0.28 11.03
N ASN A 453 -23.62 0.25 9.82
CA ASN A 453 -24.82 0.95 9.40
C ASN A 453 -25.76 -0.04 8.72
N ILE A 454 -26.88 -0.37 9.36
CA ILE A 454 -27.91 -1.27 8.84
C ILE A 454 -29.11 -0.42 8.43
N LEU A 455 -29.36 -0.33 7.13
CA LEU A 455 -30.55 0.33 6.58
C LEU A 455 -31.57 -0.73 6.16
N ILE A 456 -32.78 -0.67 6.73
CA ILE A 456 -33.90 -1.54 6.35
C ILE A 456 -35.03 -0.66 5.81
N HIS A 457 -35.41 -0.87 4.55
CA HIS A 457 -36.62 -0.30 3.98
C HIS A 457 -37.80 -1.22 4.32
N SER A 458 -38.72 -0.73 5.14
CA SER A 458 -39.96 -1.42 5.51
C SER A 458 -41.16 -0.53 5.23
N ASN A 459 -42.27 -1.14 4.82
CA ASN A 459 -43.56 -0.45 4.72
C ASN A 459 -44.29 -0.40 6.08
N GLU A 460 -43.77 -1.08 7.10
CA GLU A 460 -44.31 -1.08 8.45
C GLU A 460 -43.70 0.06 9.28
N ALA A 461 -44.51 0.74 10.10
CA ALA A 461 -44.08 1.88 10.90
C ALA A 461 -43.28 1.48 12.17
N GLU A 462 -43.06 0.20 12.39
CA GLU A 462 -42.38 -0.33 13.56
C GLU A 462 -40.92 -0.70 13.25
N VAL A 463 -40.03 -0.44 14.21
CA VAL A 463 -38.64 -0.91 14.13
C VAL A 463 -38.64 -2.43 14.21
N PRO A 464 -38.15 -3.15 13.19
CA PRO A 464 -38.08 -4.60 13.20
C PRO A 464 -37.38 -5.12 14.45
N ASN A 465 -37.97 -6.12 15.11
CA ASN A 465 -37.41 -6.68 16.36
C ASN A 465 -35.97 -7.16 16.18
N VAL A 466 -35.62 -7.66 14.99
CA VAL A 466 -34.24 -8.06 14.65
C VAL A 466 -33.22 -6.94 14.86
N LEU A 467 -33.56 -5.67 14.63
CA LEU A 467 -32.65 -4.54 14.84
C LEU A 467 -32.45 -4.24 16.33
N LYS A 468 -33.52 -4.33 17.12
CA LYS A 468 -33.46 -4.21 18.59
C LYS A 468 -32.65 -5.36 19.19
N ASP A 469 -32.87 -6.57 18.69
CA ASP A 469 -32.14 -7.77 19.11
C ASP A 469 -30.66 -7.65 18.77
N ILE A 470 -30.30 -7.17 17.58
CA ILE A 470 -28.91 -6.91 17.19
C ILE A 470 -28.26 -5.90 18.15
N MET A 471 -28.92 -4.79 18.47
CA MET A 471 -28.39 -3.80 19.43
C MET A 471 -28.20 -4.36 20.85
N ASN A 472 -29.15 -5.17 21.31
CA ASN A 472 -29.11 -5.73 22.66
C ASN A 472 -28.12 -6.90 22.80
N THR A 473 -27.87 -7.64 21.71
CA THR A 473 -27.02 -8.84 21.73
C THR A 473 -25.58 -8.58 21.26
N THR A 474 -25.33 -7.46 20.58
CA THR A 474 -24.00 -7.08 20.09
C THR A 474 -23.36 -6.10 21.06
N GLU A 475 -22.18 -6.42 21.59
CA GLU A 475 -21.40 -5.54 22.45
C GLU A 475 -21.02 -4.25 21.69
N ASN A 476 -21.44 -3.07 22.20
CA ASN A 476 -21.25 -1.78 21.54
C ASN A 476 -20.99 -0.66 22.57
N ASP A 477 -20.10 0.29 22.24
CA ASP A 477 -19.81 1.47 23.08
C ASP A 477 -20.86 2.58 22.90
N ARG A 478 -21.42 2.69 21.69
CA ARG A 478 -22.46 3.66 21.29
C ARG A 478 -23.29 3.07 20.15
N ALA A 479 -24.58 2.83 20.39
CA ALA A 479 -25.54 2.44 19.36
C ALA A 479 -26.85 3.21 19.53
N PHE A 480 -27.46 3.61 18.41
CA PHE A 480 -28.76 4.27 18.37
C PHE A 480 -29.60 3.66 17.25
N LEU A 481 -30.92 3.59 17.45
CA LEU A 481 -31.88 3.26 16.40
C LEU A 481 -32.53 4.55 15.95
N SER A 482 -32.44 4.82 14.65
CA SER A 482 -33.20 5.89 14.02
C SER A 482 -34.20 5.30 13.05
N THR A 483 -35.46 5.74 13.12
CA THR A 483 -36.45 5.48 12.08
C THR A 483 -36.54 6.71 11.20
N GLU A 484 -36.32 6.53 9.91
CA GLU A 484 -36.44 7.59 8.92
C GLU A 484 -37.70 7.38 8.08
N LYS A 485 -38.56 8.40 8.00
CA LYS A 485 -39.68 8.42 7.07
C LYS A 485 -39.46 9.50 6.03
N TYR A 486 -39.43 9.09 4.78
CA TYR A 486 -39.43 10.03 3.66
C TYR A 486 -40.81 10.69 3.56
N ILE A 487 -40.83 12.01 3.51
CA ILE A 487 -42.03 12.80 3.28
C ILE A 487 -41.79 13.61 2.02
N SER A 488 -42.73 13.48 1.09
CA SER A 488 -42.81 14.27 -0.13
C SER A 488 -44.09 15.10 -0.02
N LEU A 489 -43.96 16.41 0.12
CA LEU A 489 -45.11 17.33 0.16
C LEU A 489 -45.47 17.76 -1.26
N SER A 490 -46.77 17.72 -1.58
CA SER A 490 -47.30 18.15 -2.87
C SER A 490 -47.23 19.68 -3.05
N LYS A 491 -47.34 20.14 -4.30
CA LYS A 491 -47.35 21.56 -4.70
C LYS A 491 -48.49 22.38 -4.06
N GLU A 492 -49.60 21.73 -3.72
CA GLU A 492 -50.80 22.36 -3.15
C GLU A 492 -50.88 22.07 -1.65
N GLN A 493 -50.31 22.96 -0.83
CA GLN A 493 -50.37 22.88 0.63
C GLN A 493 -50.90 24.18 1.23
N ASN A 494 -51.61 24.05 2.36
CA ASN A 494 -52.04 25.19 3.14
C ASN A 494 -50.90 25.64 4.07
N TYR A 495 -50.21 26.71 3.68
CA TYR A 495 -49.17 27.33 4.51
C TYR A 495 -49.77 28.05 5.74
N SER A 496 -49.01 28.13 6.83
CA SER A 496 -49.43 28.92 8.00
C SER A 496 -49.32 30.42 7.74
N ASP A 497 -49.98 31.22 8.56
CA ASP A 497 -49.97 32.68 8.42
C ASP A 497 -48.58 33.27 8.73
N GLU A 498 -47.80 32.67 9.63
CA GLU A 498 -46.39 33.05 9.83
C GLU A 498 -45.51 32.72 8.62
N PHE A 499 -45.83 31.67 7.86
CA PHE A 499 -45.06 31.29 6.68
C PHE A 499 -45.33 32.24 5.51
N ARG A 500 -46.59 32.64 5.35
CA ARG A 500 -47.03 33.65 4.37
C ARG A 500 -46.51 35.04 4.73
N SER A 501 -46.46 35.40 6.01
CA SER A 501 -45.98 36.74 6.42
C SER A 501 -44.48 36.98 6.17
N LEU A 502 -43.72 35.93 5.89
CA LEU A 502 -42.30 35.98 5.51
C LEU A 502 -42.08 35.90 3.98
N ASP A 503 -43.15 35.92 3.18
CA ASP A 503 -43.17 35.75 1.72
C ASP A 503 -42.47 34.46 1.25
N LEU A 504 -42.45 33.42 2.09
CA LEU A 504 -41.75 32.17 1.80
C LEU A 504 -42.55 31.29 0.83
N ASP A 505 -43.87 31.33 0.89
CA ASP A 505 -44.75 30.63 -0.04
C ASP A 505 -44.61 31.16 -1.47
N GLU A 506 -44.47 32.48 -1.64
CA GLU A 506 -44.25 33.09 -2.95
C GLU A 506 -42.83 32.76 -3.50
N LYS A 507 -41.81 32.77 -2.63
CA LYS A 507 -40.44 32.36 -3.01
C LYS A 507 -40.38 30.90 -3.44
N ILE A 508 -41.08 30.01 -2.75
CA ILE A 508 -41.13 28.59 -3.09
C ILE A 508 -41.94 28.39 -4.39
N ARG A 509 -43.05 29.14 -4.60
CA ARG A 509 -43.81 29.12 -5.86
C ARG A 509 -42.96 29.44 -7.09
N LYS A 510 -42.00 30.37 -6.99
CA LYS A 510 -41.07 30.69 -8.09
C LYS A 510 -40.17 29.52 -8.51
N TYR A 511 -39.92 28.54 -7.63
CA TYR A 511 -39.21 27.31 -7.98
C TYR A 511 -40.14 26.27 -8.65
N TYR A 512 -41.46 26.35 -8.44
CA TYR A 512 -42.47 25.42 -8.98
C TYR A 512 -42.96 25.74 -10.41
N ASP A 513 -42.70 26.93 -10.93
CA ASP A 513 -43.23 27.39 -12.24
C ASP A 513 -42.35 27.00 -13.44
N ASN A 514 -41.24 26.29 -13.22
CA ASN A 514 -40.35 25.79 -14.29
C ASN A 514 -40.77 24.46 -14.93
N GLY A 515 -41.99 23.96 -14.66
CA GLY A 515 -42.60 22.86 -15.43
C GLY A 515 -42.16 21.44 -15.07
N GLU A 516 -41.44 21.22 -13.97
CA GLU A 516 -41.19 19.89 -13.42
C GLU A 516 -42.01 19.65 -12.13
N ASP A 517 -42.50 18.42 -11.95
CA ASP A 517 -43.19 17.96 -10.75
C ASP A 517 -42.20 17.87 -9.58
N PHE A 518 -41.90 19.00 -8.97
CA PHE A 518 -41.01 19.11 -7.82
C PHE A 518 -41.79 18.86 -6.52
N TYR A 519 -41.38 17.84 -5.76
CA TYR A 519 -41.88 17.57 -4.42
C TYR A 519 -40.95 18.18 -3.38
N LEU A 520 -41.52 18.80 -2.34
CA LEU A 520 -40.70 19.24 -1.22
C LEU A 520 -40.39 18.01 -0.36
N ASP A 521 -39.19 17.50 -0.53
CA ASP A 521 -38.75 16.25 0.08
C ASP A 521 -38.01 16.50 1.40
N GLY A 522 -38.36 15.71 2.40
CA GLY A 522 -37.75 15.76 3.72
C GLY A 522 -37.71 14.39 4.37
N ILE A 523 -36.83 14.23 5.33
CA ILE A 523 -36.73 13.01 6.14
C ILE A 523 -37.15 13.38 7.55
N ILE A 524 -38.20 12.75 8.06
CA ILE A 524 -38.44 12.74 9.51
C ILE A 524 -37.56 11.66 10.09
N THR A 525 -36.59 12.07 10.90
CA THR A 525 -35.76 11.16 11.69
C THR A 525 -36.32 11.11 13.11
N ALA A 526 -36.79 9.94 13.54
CA ALA A 526 -37.10 9.67 14.94
C ALA A 526 -35.84 9.11 15.62
N LEU A 527 -35.46 9.70 16.75
CA LEU A 527 -34.35 9.27 17.60
C LEU A 527 -34.92 8.81 18.95
N ASP A 528 -34.17 8.00 19.70
CA ASP A 528 -34.49 7.74 21.10
C ASP A 528 -34.37 9.01 21.96
N ASP A 529 -35.07 9.04 23.10
CA ASP A 529 -35.18 10.23 23.96
C ASP A 529 -33.79 10.75 24.38
N GLU A 530 -32.82 9.86 24.67
CA GLU A 530 -31.46 10.26 25.11
C GLU A 530 -30.67 10.91 23.96
N THR A 531 -30.73 10.34 22.76
CA THR A 531 -30.06 10.88 21.57
C THR A 531 -30.71 12.18 21.09
N PHE A 532 -32.04 12.30 21.19
CA PHE A 532 -32.77 13.52 20.84
C PHE A 532 -32.44 14.69 21.77
N GLU A 533 -32.29 14.43 23.07
CA GLU A 533 -31.83 15.41 24.06
C GLU A 533 -30.40 15.91 23.78
N LYS A 534 -29.49 15.02 23.37
CA LYS A 534 -28.10 15.39 23.03
C LYS A 534 -27.99 16.38 21.88
N ILE A 535 -28.93 16.40 20.94
CA ILE A 535 -28.96 17.34 19.81
C ILE A 535 -29.82 18.59 20.09
N GLY A 536 -30.28 18.76 21.34
CA GLY A 536 -31.01 19.95 21.79
C GLY A 536 -32.53 19.88 21.63
N GLY A 537 -33.10 18.71 21.30
CA GLY A 537 -34.54 18.50 21.31
C GLY A 537 -35.05 18.07 22.69
N LYS A 538 -36.34 18.24 22.98
CA LYS A 538 -36.98 17.65 24.17
C LYS A 538 -38.08 16.68 23.78
N LYS A 539 -38.40 15.75 24.68
CA LYS A 539 -39.49 14.80 24.48
C LYS A 539 -40.79 15.51 24.07
N GLY A 540 -41.34 15.12 22.93
CA GLY A 540 -42.56 15.71 22.35
C GLY A 540 -42.33 16.96 21.48
N GLU A 541 -41.09 17.42 21.33
CA GLU A 541 -40.72 18.47 20.38
C GLU A 541 -40.29 17.87 19.04
N ALA A 542 -40.46 18.63 17.95
CA ALA A 542 -39.93 18.29 16.63
C ALA A 542 -38.83 19.29 16.29
N LEU A 543 -37.64 18.80 15.95
CA LEU A 543 -36.49 19.63 15.60
C LEU A 543 -36.31 19.62 14.07
N LEU A 544 -36.56 20.75 13.41
CA LEU A 544 -36.43 20.87 11.96
C LEU A 544 -34.96 21.12 11.60
N LEU A 545 -34.30 20.11 11.03
CA LEU A 545 -32.92 20.20 10.57
C LEU A 545 -32.89 20.51 9.07
N ASN A 546 -32.68 21.77 8.71
CA ASN A 546 -32.54 22.18 7.32
C ASN A 546 -31.18 21.71 6.76
N ARG A 547 -31.17 20.56 6.07
CA ARG A 547 -29.97 19.96 5.43
C ARG A 547 -29.82 20.35 3.95
N VAL A 548 -30.79 21.07 3.40
CA VAL A 548 -30.73 21.54 2.02
C VAL A 548 -29.91 22.82 2.01
N GLN A 549 -28.94 22.91 1.10
CA GLN A 549 -28.24 24.15 0.87
C GLN A 549 -29.29 25.20 0.48
N VAL A 550 -29.46 26.23 1.32
CA VAL A 550 -30.49 27.28 1.15
C VAL A 550 -30.45 27.91 -0.25
N ASN A 551 -29.29 27.85 -0.91
CA ASN A 551 -29.12 28.19 -2.31
C ASN A 551 -28.30 27.07 -3.00
N PRO A 552 -28.85 26.32 -3.98
CA PRO A 552 -28.14 25.26 -4.70
C PRO A 552 -26.99 25.77 -5.59
N ASN A 553 -26.95 27.07 -5.88
CA ASN A 553 -25.84 27.74 -6.55
C ASN A 553 -24.84 28.35 -5.56
N ALA A 554 -25.04 28.20 -4.25
CA ALA A 554 -24.05 28.63 -3.29
C ALA A 554 -22.82 27.70 -3.38
N PRO A 555 -21.60 28.23 -3.25
CA PRO A 555 -20.39 27.42 -3.26
C PRO A 555 -20.39 26.42 -2.10
N ILE A 556 -19.90 25.20 -2.35
CA ILE A 556 -19.62 24.23 -1.30
C ILE A 556 -18.17 24.46 -0.86
N ASP A 557 -17.98 24.77 0.42
CA ASP A 557 -16.65 24.82 1.02
C ASP A 557 -16.15 23.39 1.27
N GLY A 558 -15.16 22.95 0.50
CA GLY A 558 -14.49 21.66 0.67
C GLY A 558 -13.38 21.69 1.72
N SER A 559 -13.65 22.24 2.91
CA SER A 559 -12.69 22.23 4.03
C SER A 559 -12.63 20.88 4.72
#